data_AF-A0A8H6KCI9-F1
#
_entry.id   AF-A0A8H6KCI9-F1
#
_cell.length_a   1.000
_cell.length_b   1.000
_cell.length_c   1.000
_cell.angle_alpha   90.00
_cell.angle_beta   90.00
_cell.angle_gamma   90.00
#
_symmetry.space_group_name_H-M   'P 1'
#
loop_
_entity.id
_entity.type
_entity.pdbx_description
1 polymer ?
#
loop_
_entity_poly.entity_id
_entity_poly.type
_entity_poly.pdbx_seq_one_letter_code
_entity_poly.pdbx_strand_id
1 'polypeptide(L)'
;MTELYSTKICHSADYFPNPPPTDVADLLEDAVLFCRRAAEVKPYMAPGTVLMANGRGLSTKQYFRITWVEGCKADEGEPAPSTVDPLGNGGAYIEKQKVDRCTWILYQNWKLCEKEAAVGGHTNVGCVDYWTGVGHTVSPLNMAL
;
A
#
# COMPACT_ATOMS: atom_id res chain seq x y z
N MET A 1 -1.34 23.60 -5.74
CA MET A 1 -1.51 22.15 -5.48
C MET A 1 -0.31 21.47 -6.12
N THR A 2 0.74 21.25 -5.34
CA THR A 2 2.00 20.72 -5.84
C THR A 2 1.85 19.20 -5.94
N GLU A 3 1.73 18.68 -7.16
CA GLU A 3 1.88 17.27 -7.48
C GLU A 3 3.31 16.84 -7.15
N LEU A 4 3.54 16.37 -5.93
CA LEU A 4 4.82 15.79 -5.51
C LEU A 4 4.85 14.33 -5.92
N TYR A 5 5.51 14.06 -7.06
CA TYR A 5 6.21 12.82 -7.43
C TYR A 5 5.68 11.50 -6.83
N SER A 6 4.42 11.16 -7.10
CA SER A 6 3.97 9.77 -7.01
C SER A 6 4.41 9.05 -8.28
N THR A 7 5.67 8.59 -8.34
CA THR A 7 6.10 7.71 -9.44
C THR A 7 5.47 6.35 -9.22
N LYS A 8 4.26 6.18 -9.76
CA LYS A 8 3.56 4.90 -9.84
C LYS A 8 4.36 3.97 -10.74
N ILE A 9 4.66 2.77 -10.27
CA ILE A 9 5.31 1.73 -11.07
C ILE A 9 4.45 0.47 -10.98
N CYS A 10 3.90 0.03 -12.12
CA CYS A 10 3.21 -1.25 -12.19
C CYS A 10 4.21 -2.39 -12.19
N HIS A 11 3.83 -3.52 -11.60
CA HIS A 11 4.62 -4.74 -11.75
C HIS A 11 4.60 -5.17 -13.22
N SER A 12 5.72 -5.66 -13.74
CA SER A 12 5.73 -6.17 -15.12
C SER A 12 4.70 -7.30 -15.27
N ALA A 13 3.95 -7.28 -16.37
CA ALA A 13 3.05 -8.35 -16.75
C ALA A 13 3.79 -9.70 -16.91
N ASP A 14 5.09 -9.68 -17.18
CA ASP A 14 5.93 -10.89 -17.25
C ASP A 14 6.01 -11.63 -15.91
N TYR A 15 5.87 -10.91 -14.78
CA TYR A 15 5.82 -11.54 -13.46
C TYR A 15 4.48 -12.23 -13.19
N PHE A 16 3.43 -11.85 -13.91
CA PHE A 16 2.06 -12.31 -13.70
C PHE A 16 1.32 -12.55 -15.03
N PRO A 17 1.79 -13.50 -15.87
CA PRO A 17 1.26 -13.70 -17.21
C PRO A 17 -0.20 -14.19 -17.23
N ASN A 18 -0.69 -14.75 -16.13
CA ASN A 18 -2.07 -15.15 -15.92
C ASN A 18 -2.59 -14.53 -14.61
N PRO A 19 -2.95 -13.24 -14.64
CA PRO A 19 -3.34 -12.54 -13.43
C PRO A 19 -4.61 -13.14 -12.83
N PRO A 20 -4.63 -13.43 -11.52
CA PRO A 20 -5.85 -13.87 -10.85
C PRO A 20 -6.97 -12.83 -11.00
N PRO A 21 -8.24 -13.27 -11.18
CA PRO A 21 -9.35 -12.34 -11.08
C PRO A 21 -9.36 -11.70 -9.68
N THR A 22 -9.62 -10.40 -9.64
CA THR A 22 -9.68 -9.63 -8.39
C THR A 22 -11.08 -9.05 -8.25
N ASP A 23 -11.69 -9.26 -7.09
CA ASP A 23 -12.88 -8.53 -6.73
C ASP A 23 -12.46 -7.16 -6.18
N VAL A 24 -12.99 -6.10 -6.78
CA VAL A 24 -12.70 -4.71 -6.40
C VAL A 24 -13.23 -4.40 -5.00
N ALA A 25 -14.32 -5.03 -4.58
CA ALA A 25 -14.86 -4.90 -3.24
C ALA A 25 -13.93 -5.54 -2.21
N ASP A 26 -13.47 -6.78 -2.47
CA ASP A 26 -12.51 -7.48 -1.62
C ASP A 26 -11.20 -6.69 -1.49
N LEU A 27 -10.67 -6.18 -2.60
CA LEU A 27 -9.45 -5.37 -2.61
C LEU A 27 -9.56 -4.16 -1.68
N LEU A 28 -10.69 -3.44 -1.74
CA LEU A 28 -10.90 -2.25 -0.93
C LEU A 28 -11.03 -2.61 0.55
N GLU A 29 -11.81 -3.65 0.87
CA GLU A 29 -11.99 -4.11 2.25
C GLU A 29 -10.68 -4.62 2.86
N ASP A 30 -9.93 -5.45 2.12
CA ASP A 30 -8.65 -5.98 2.58
C ASP A 30 -7.60 -4.87 2.75
N ALA A 31 -7.59 -3.85 1.89
CA ALA A 31 -6.73 -2.68 2.06
C ALA A 31 -7.10 -1.88 3.32
N VAL A 32 -8.39 -1.68 3.61
CA VAL A 32 -8.86 -1.02 4.85
C VAL A 32 -8.39 -1.80 6.08
N LEU A 33 -8.59 -3.11 6.10
CA LEU A 33 -8.19 -3.97 7.20
C LEU A 33 -6.68 -3.92 7.42
N PHE A 34 -5.91 -4.02 6.34
CA PHE A 34 -4.46 -3.94 6.38
C PHE A 34 -3.98 -2.57 6.90
N CYS A 35 -4.45 -1.46 6.35
CA CYS A 35 -4.04 -0.12 6.77
C CYS A 35 -4.40 0.18 8.22
N ARG A 36 -5.59 -0.23 8.67
CA ARG A 36 -5.98 -0.13 10.09
C ARG A 36 -5.02 -0.92 10.98
N ARG A 37 -4.75 -2.18 10.63
CA ARG A 37 -3.86 -3.03 11.43
C ARG A 37 -2.42 -2.52 11.41
N ALA A 38 -1.96 -2.02 10.28
CA ALA A 38 -0.66 -1.41 10.11
C ALA A 38 -0.51 -0.19 11.03
N ALA A 39 -1.52 0.68 11.09
CA ALA A 39 -1.56 1.83 12.00
C ALA A 39 -1.58 1.43 13.49
N GLU A 40 -2.29 0.35 13.84
CA GLU A 40 -2.32 -0.18 15.21
C GLU A 40 -0.95 -0.73 15.65
N VAL A 41 -0.27 -1.46 14.78
CA VAL A 41 1.02 -2.09 15.09
C VAL A 41 2.16 -1.07 15.04
N LYS A 42 2.10 -0.17 14.05
CA LYS A 42 3.15 0.80 13.79
C LYS A 42 2.51 2.10 13.28
N PRO A 43 2.12 3.03 14.18
CA PRO A 43 1.47 4.28 13.79
C PRO A 43 2.37 5.20 12.95
N TYR A 44 3.69 5.13 13.16
CA TYR A 44 4.69 5.95 12.49
C TYR A 44 5.77 5.07 11.84
N MET A 45 6.11 5.40 10.60
CA MET A 45 7.14 4.72 9.83
C MET A 45 8.53 5.26 10.20
N ALA A 46 9.53 4.37 10.17
CA ALA A 46 10.92 4.69 10.44
C ALA A 46 11.85 3.77 9.63
N PRO A 47 13.15 4.10 9.46
CA PRO A 47 14.11 3.22 8.80
C PRO A 47 14.04 1.76 9.28
N GLY A 48 14.04 0.83 8.33
CA GLY A 48 13.92 -0.62 8.58
C GLY A 48 12.50 -1.12 8.87
N THR A 49 11.49 -0.23 8.92
CA THR A 49 10.09 -0.65 9.09
C THR A 49 9.57 -1.32 7.83
N VAL A 50 9.03 -2.53 8.00
CA VAL A 50 8.33 -3.27 6.95
C VAL A 50 7.06 -3.88 7.53
N LEU A 51 5.92 -3.57 6.92
CA LEU A 51 4.60 -4.11 7.24
C LEU A 51 4.11 -4.84 6.00
N MET A 52 3.65 -6.07 6.14
CA MET A 52 3.16 -6.85 5.00
C MET A 52 2.10 -7.86 5.43
N ALA A 53 1.10 -8.09 4.58
CA ALA A 53 0.08 -9.10 4.82
C ALA A 53 -0.58 -9.53 3.51
N ASN A 54 -1.12 -10.74 3.51
CA ASN A 54 -2.05 -11.16 2.47
C ASN A 54 -3.48 -10.78 2.90
N GLY A 55 -4.23 -10.18 1.97
CA GLY A 55 -5.69 -10.06 1.98
C GLY A 55 -6.38 -11.40 2.22
N ARG A 56 -7.60 -11.33 2.74
CA ARG A 56 -8.40 -12.51 3.01
C ARG A 56 -8.91 -13.13 1.73
N GLY A 57 -9.36 -12.30 0.78
CA GLY A 57 -9.78 -12.62 -0.58
C GLY A 57 -10.75 -13.81 -0.74
N LEU A 58 -11.88 -13.63 -1.41
CA LEU A 58 -12.83 -14.75 -1.61
C LEU A 58 -12.30 -15.81 -2.59
N SER A 59 -11.53 -15.41 -3.60
CA SER A 59 -10.97 -16.29 -4.64
C SER A 59 -9.45 -16.25 -4.73
N THR A 60 -8.85 -15.08 -4.51
CA THR A 60 -7.42 -14.83 -4.69
C THR A 60 -6.99 -13.89 -3.58
N LYS A 61 -5.86 -14.18 -2.93
CA LYS A 61 -5.33 -13.29 -1.89
C LYS A 61 -4.59 -12.15 -2.57
N GLN A 62 -4.86 -10.92 -2.18
CA GLN A 62 -4.03 -9.76 -2.52
C GLN A 62 -2.86 -9.71 -1.52
N TYR A 63 -1.73 -9.15 -1.88
CA TYR A 63 -0.62 -8.87 -0.97
C TYR A 63 -0.45 -7.37 -0.87
N PHE A 64 -0.29 -6.90 0.36
CA PHE A 64 -0.02 -5.50 0.68
C PHE A 64 1.30 -5.41 1.42
N ARG A 65 2.06 -4.35 1.12
CA ARG A 65 3.26 -4.00 1.85
C ARG A 65 3.40 -2.49 1.99
N ILE A 66 3.84 -2.07 3.17
CA ILE A 66 4.26 -0.71 3.45
C ILE A 66 5.69 -0.80 3.98
N THR A 67 6.63 -0.12 3.35
CA THR A 67 8.04 -0.17 3.75
C THR A 67 8.64 1.22 3.80
N TRP A 68 9.60 1.40 4.70
CA TRP A 68 10.51 2.53 4.59
C TRP A 68 11.39 2.37 3.35
N VAL A 69 11.56 3.43 2.57
CA VAL A 69 12.45 3.47 1.39
C VAL A 69 13.90 3.50 1.87
N GLU A 70 14.70 2.52 1.46
CA GLU A 70 16.11 2.43 1.86
C GLU A 70 16.90 3.68 1.46
N GLY A 71 17.75 4.17 2.36
CA GLY A 71 18.52 5.40 2.15
C GLY A 71 17.72 6.69 2.25
N CYS A 72 16.39 6.64 2.38
CA CYS A 72 15.58 7.83 2.61
C CYS A 72 15.83 8.37 4.02
N LYS A 73 16.13 9.66 4.10
CA LYS A 73 16.22 10.42 5.35
C LYS A 73 14.95 11.25 5.45
N ALA A 74 14.18 11.09 6.54
CA ALA A 74 13.20 12.12 6.85
C ALA A 74 13.96 13.43 7.12
N ASP A 75 13.40 14.55 6.67
CA ASP A 75 14.00 15.85 6.87
C ASP A 75 14.14 16.13 8.37
N GLU A 76 15.27 16.70 8.78
CA GLU A 76 15.51 17.04 10.19
C GLU A 76 14.45 18.05 10.65
N GLY A 77 13.67 17.67 11.67
CA GLY A 77 12.61 18.50 12.24
C GLY A 77 11.21 18.19 11.72
N GLU A 78 11.05 17.36 10.68
CA GLU A 78 9.75 16.87 10.25
C GLU A 78 9.25 15.73 11.15
N PRO A 79 7.94 15.65 11.44
CA PRO A 79 7.38 14.53 12.17
C PRO A 79 7.58 13.22 11.38
N ALA A 80 7.78 12.12 12.10
CA ALA A 80 7.87 10.80 11.48
C ALA A 80 6.62 10.55 10.61
N PRO A 81 6.77 10.07 9.36
CA PRO A 81 5.64 9.80 8.48
C PRO A 81 4.64 8.85 9.15
N SER A 82 3.36 9.21 9.17
CA SER A 82 2.31 8.31 9.64
C SER A 82 2.07 7.20 8.61
N THR A 83 1.74 6.00 9.10
CA THR A 83 1.40 4.87 8.23
C THR A 83 0.16 5.14 7.37
N VAL A 84 -0.82 5.88 7.91
CA VAL A 84 -2.09 6.21 7.22
C VAL A 84 -2.14 7.61 6.62
N ASP A 85 -1.21 8.50 7.01
CA ASP A 85 -1.03 9.82 6.39
C ASP A 85 0.45 10.21 6.32
N PRO A 86 1.21 9.63 5.37
CA PRO A 86 2.66 9.81 5.30
C PRO A 86 3.10 11.25 5.01
N LEU A 87 2.19 12.12 4.56
CA LEU A 87 2.46 13.53 4.31
C LEU A 87 2.11 14.44 5.51
N GLY A 88 1.47 13.91 6.54
CA GLY A 88 1.12 14.66 7.76
C GLY A 88 0.25 15.91 7.54
N ASN A 89 -0.38 16.07 6.37
CA ASN A 89 -1.07 17.30 5.99
C ASN A 89 -2.56 17.32 6.41
N GLY A 90 -2.93 16.46 7.36
CA GLY A 90 -4.31 16.31 7.83
C GLY A 90 -5.21 15.57 6.85
N GLY A 91 -4.64 15.01 5.77
CA GLY A 91 -5.35 14.33 4.69
C GLY A 91 -5.45 12.82 4.89
N ALA A 92 -5.39 12.35 6.15
CA ALA A 92 -5.51 10.96 6.53
C ALA A 92 -6.80 10.31 6.01
N TYR A 93 -7.89 11.08 5.94
CA TYR A 93 -9.19 10.61 5.44
C TYR A 93 -9.54 11.29 4.10
N ILE A 94 -9.83 10.48 3.08
CA ILE A 94 -10.24 10.91 1.76
C ILE A 94 -11.77 10.90 1.69
N GLU A 95 -12.38 12.05 1.99
CA GLU A 95 -13.82 12.20 2.21
C GLU A 95 -14.70 11.73 1.04
N LYS A 96 -14.30 12.04 -0.20
CA LYS A 96 -15.05 11.64 -1.42
C LYS A 96 -15.13 10.12 -1.60
N GLN A 97 -14.17 9.38 -1.06
CA GLN A 97 -14.05 7.93 -1.20
C GLN A 97 -14.32 7.18 0.11
N LYS A 98 -14.53 7.92 1.21
CA LYS A 98 -14.79 7.38 2.55
C LYS A 98 -13.73 6.39 3.06
N VAL A 99 -12.47 6.61 2.71
CA VAL A 99 -11.34 5.74 3.10
C VAL A 99 -10.13 6.56 3.53
N ASP A 100 -9.22 5.97 4.28
CA ASP A 100 -7.96 6.63 4.61
C ASP A 100 -6.98 6.68 3.43
N ARG A 101 -5.94 7.51 3.52
CA ARG A 101 -4.97 7.72 2.44
C ARG A 101 -4.12 6.47 2.17
N CYS A 102 -3.75 5.69 3.18
CA CYS A 102 -3.08 4.40 2.98
C CYS A 102 -3.96 3.46 2.14
N THR A 103 -5.22 3.32 2.53
CA THR A 103 -6.20 2.49 1.81
C THR A 103 -6.33 2.96 0.37
N TRP A 104 -6.46 4.27 0.16
CA TRP A 104 -6.57 4.86 -1.17
C TRP A 104 -5.35 4.57 -2.04
N ILE A 105 -4.13 4.74 -1.52
CA ILE A 105 -2.89 4.48 -2.27
C ILE A 105 -2.82 3.00 -2.68
N LEU A 106 -3.03 2.08 -1.73
CA LEU A 106 -2.97 0.64 -2.00
C LEU A 106 -4.03 0.18 -3.01
N TYR A 107 -5.25 0.72 -2.89
CA TYR A 107 -6.32 0.48 -3.85
C TYR A 107 -5.98 1.03 -5.24
N GLN A 108 -5.46 2.25 -5.33
CA GLN A 108 -5.08 2.88 -6.60
C GLN A 108 -3.91 2.18 -7.29
N ASN A 109 -2.93 1.69 -6.53
CA ASN A 109 -1.83 0.88 -7.08
C ASN A 109 -2.36 -0.31 -7.88
N TRP A 110 -3.45 -0.95 -7.44
CA TRP A 110 -4.09 -2.01 -8.19
C TRP A 110 -4.90 -1.49 -9.37
N LYS A 111 -5.87 -0.59 -9.12
CA LYS A 111 -6.82 -0.13 -10.13
C LYS A 111 -6.17 0.53 -11.33
N LEU A 112 -5.07 1.25 -11.11
CA LEU A 112 -4.34 1.90 -12.18
C LEU A 112 -3.44 0.92 -12.97
N CYS A 113 -3.09 -0.23 -12.39
CA CYS A 113 -2.24 -1.23 -13.05
C CYS A 113 -3.03 -2.36 -13.72
N GLU A 114 -4.31 -2.53 -13.36
CA GLU A 114 -5.21 -3.54 -13.94
C GLU A 114 -5.27 -3.49 -15.49
N LYS A 115 -5.15 -2.31 -16.09
CA LYS A 115 -5.16 -2.12 -17.55
C LYS A 115 -3.87 -2.56 -18.26
N GLU A 116 -2.79 -2.74 -17.51
CA GLU A 116 -1.45 -3.06 -18.03
C GLU A 116 -1.15 -4.57 -17.89
N ALA A 117 -2.18 -5.40 -17.69
CA ALA A 117 -2.06 -6.81 -17.29
C ALA A 117 -1.23 -7.00 -16.00
N ALA A 118 -1.06 -5.93 -15.22
CA ALA A 118 -0.36 -5.90 -13.97
C ALA A 118 -1.35 -5.99 -12.81
N VAL A 119 -1.06 -6.88 -11.87
CA VAL A 119 -1.90 -7.23 -10.72
C VAL A 119 -1.50 -6.45 -9.50
N GLY A 120 -1.27 -5.15 -9.69
CA GLY A 120 -0.73 -4.26 -8.68
C GLY A 120 0.49 -3.48 -9.14
N GLY A 121 1.01 -2.70 -8.21
CA GLY A 121 2.13 -1.80 -8.41
C GLY A 121 2.57 -1.23 -7.08
N HIS A 122 3.40 -0.21 -7.15
CA HIS A 122 3.82 0.50 -5.96
C HIS A 122 3.94 2.00 -6.20
N THR A 123 3.85 2.74 -5.10
CA THR A 123 3.88 4.20 -5.06
C THR A 123 4.68 4.63 -3.84
N ASN A 124 5.71 5.45 -4.07
CA ASN A 124 6.43 6.14 -3.01
C ASN A 124 5.69 7.43 -2.61
N VAL A 125 5.53 7.65 -1.31
CA VAL A 125 5.03 8.90 -0.72
C VAL A 125 6.02 9.34 0.36
N GLY A 126 6.86 10.32 0.04
CA GLY A 126 8.00 10.68 0.88
C GLY A 126 8.95 9.48 1.05
N CYS A 127 9.24 9.11 2.30
CA CYS A 127 10.08 7.95 2.64
C CYS A 127 9.32 6.62 2.79
N VAL A 128 8.05 6.56 2.37
CA VAL A 128 7.20 5.36 2.53
C VAL A 128 6.80 4.82 1.17
N ASP A 129 7.13 3.56 0.89
CA ASP A 129 6.67 2.83 -0.29
C ASP A 129 5.43 2.01 0.08
N TYR A 130 4.37 2.21 -0.69
CA TYR A 130 3.12 1.45 -0.62
C TYR A 130 3.05 0.52 -1.81
N TRP A 131 2.92 -0.76 -1.56
CA TRP A 131 2.99 -1.82 -2.55
C TRP A 131 1.75 -2.71 -2.47
N THR A 132 1.16 -3.00 -3.63
CA THR A 132 0.05 -3.95 -3.76
C THR A 132 0.38 -4.95 -4.87
N GLY A 133 0.01 -6.21 -4.70
CA GLY A 133 0.28 -7.27 -5.69
C GLY A 133 -0.48 -8.56 -5.41
N VAL A 134 -0.16 -9.64 -6.13
CA VAL A 134 -0.76 -10.97 -5.88
C VAL A 134 -0.24 -11.55 -4.57
N GLY A 135 -1.11 -12.28 -3.87
CA GLY A 135 -0.82 -12.98 -2.63
C GLY A 135 0.38 -13.90 -2.71
N HIS A 136 1.22 -13.88 -1.67
CA HIS A 136 2.38 -14.76 -1.56
C HIS A 136 2.02 -16.06 -0.81
N THR A 137 2.54 -17.21 -1.25
CA THR A 137 2.38 -18.51 -0.56
C THR A 137 3.19 -18.60 0.74
N VAL A 138 4.22 -17.77 0.88
CA VAL A 138 5.01 -17.58 2.09
C VAL A 138 4.76 -16.16 2.59
N SER A 139 4.07 -16.03 3.73
CA SER A 139 4.03 -14.79 4.51
C SER A 139 5.27 -14.76 5.40
N PRO A 140 6.30 -13.95 5.12
CA PRO A 140 7.32 -13.68 6.12
C PRO A 140 6.71 -12.68 7.12
N LEU A 141 6.53 -13.14 8.36
CA LEU A 141 6.24 -12.36 9.57
C LEU A 141 4.86 -11.67 9.68
N ASN A 142 3.92 -12.43 10.27
CA ASN A 142 2.98 -12.00 11.32
C ASN A 142 2.33 -10.62 11.22
N MET A 143 1.52 -10.41 10.19
CA MET A 143 0.27 -9.68 10.34
C MET A 143 -0.85 -10.57 9.81
N ALA A 144 -1.43 -11.41 10.69
CA ALA A 144 -2.70 -12.05 10.38
C ALA A 144 -3.76 -10.93 10.32
N LEU A 145 -4.36 -10.73 9.15
CA LEU A 145 -5.48 -9.79 8.95
C LEU A 145 -6.74 -10.26 9.65
#